data_AF-B8BHF0-F1
#
_entry.id   AF-B8BHF0-F1
#
_cell.length_a   1.000
_cell.length_b   1.000
_cell.length_c   1.000
_cell.angle_alpha   90.00
_cell.angle_beta   90.00
_cell.angle_gamma   90.00
#
_symmetry.space_group_name_H-M   'P 1'
#
loop_
_entity.id
_entity.type
_entity.pdbx_description
1 polymer ?
#
loop_
_entity_poly.entity_id
_entity_poly.type
_entity_poly.pdbx_seq_one_letter_code
_entity_poly.pdbx_strand_id
1 'polypeptide(L)'
;MGHCNFELVPSWLFTWFPPLKYLMYTPSFHSLHHTQFRTNYSLFMPFYDYIYNTMDKSSDTLYENSLKNNEEEEAVDVVHLTHLTTLHSIYHMRPGFAEFASRPYVSRWYMRMMWPLSWLSMVLTWTYGSSFTVERNVMKKIRMQSWAIPRYSFHYGLDWEKEAINDLIEKAVCEADKNGAKVVSLGLLNQVWLIRENLRCYGTIQDTERSTLHPILTVSTENDTQQLLHLLDDSYNGCS
;
A
#
# COMPACT_ATOMS: atom_id res chain seq x y z
N MET A 1 0.84 -0.04 14.14
CA MET A 1 2.14 -0.45 13.54
C MET A 1 2.54 -1.86 13.97
N GLY A 2 2.63 -2.21 15.25
CA GLY A 2 3.21 -3.53 15.60
C GLY A 2 2.30 -4.75 15.46
N HIS A 3 0.99 -4.54 15.29
CA HIS A 3 0.06 -5.59 14.87
C HIS A 3 -0.18 -5.59 13.35
N CYS A 4 0.60 -4.81 12.59
CA CYS A 4 0.58 -4.94 11.14
C CYS A 4 1.36 -6.21 10.77
N ASN A 5 0.83 -7.03 9.86
CA ASN A 5 1.54 -8.23 9.38
C ASN A 5 2.61 -7.90 8.31
N PHE A 6 3.02 -6.64 8.20
CA PHE A 6 3.89 -6.14 7.13
C PHE A 6 4.92 -5.16 7.70
N GLU A 7 6.17 -5.30 7.22
CA GLU A 7 7.25 -4.37 7.53
C GLU A 7 7.18 -3.13 6.64
N LEU A 8 6.79 -2.01 7.23
CA LEU A 8 6.66 -0.73 6.54
C LEU A 8 8.01 -0.06 6.24
N VAL A 9 9.02 -0.37 7.05
CA VAL A 9 10.33 0.26 6.96
C VAL A 9 11.22 -0.62 6.09
N PRO A 10 11.91 -0.06 5.09
CA PRO A 10 12.86 -0.83 4.29
C PRO A 10 14.22 -0.94 4.99
N SER A 11 14.93 -2.06 4.80
CA SER A 11 16.23 -2.34 5.44
C SER A 11 17.30 -1.27 5.14
N TRP A 12 17.30 -0.68 3.93
CA TRP A 12 18.25 0.38 3.55
C TRP A 12 18.20 1.59 4.49
N LEU A 13 17.04 1.89 5.10
CA LEU A 13 16.90 3.02 6.00
C LEU A 13 17.69 2.81 7.30
N PHE A 14 17.69 1.58 7.81
CA PHE A 14 18.49 1.19 8.98
C PHE A 14 19.98 1.08 8.64
N THR A 15 20.34 0.74 7.40
CA THR A 15 21.73 0.78 6.94
C THR A 15 22.25 2.22 6.83
N TRP A 16 21.44 3.15 6.32
CA TRP A 16 21.81 4.55 6.14
C TRP A 16 21.86 5.33 7.48
N PHE A 17 20.92 5.06 8.39
CA PHE A 17 20.91 5.66 9.73
C PHE A 17 20.69 4.60 10.82
N PRO A 18 21.76 3.90 11.27
CA PRO A 18 21.67 2.80 12.24
C PRO A 18 20.98 3.13 13.58
N PRO A 19 21.12 4.34 14.17
CA PRO A 19 20.42 4.68 15.40
C PRO A 19 18.89 4.60 15.29
N LEU A 20 18.34 4.75 14.08
CA LEU A 20 16.90 4.74 13.83
C LEU A 20 16.24 3.44 14.28
N LYS A 21 16.94 2.32 14.12
CA LYS A 21 16.46 0.99 14.49
C LYS A 21 16.11 0.88 15.98
N TYR A 22 16.81 1.62 16.83
CA TYR A 22 16.53 1.65 18.27
C TYR A 22 15.41 2.64 18.63
N LEU A 23 15.10 3.58 17.76
CA LEU A 23 14.05 4.58 17.96
C LEU A 23 12.71 4.12 17.38
N MET A 24 12.74 3.36 16.29
CA MET A 24 11.55 2.93 15.56
C MET A 24 11.07 1.55 16.00
N TYR A 25 9.79 1.51 16.36
CA TYR A 25 9.07 0.27 16.63
C TYR A 25 8.60 -0.40 15.33
N THR A 26 8.97 -1.67 15.15
CA THR A 26 8.58 -2.49 13.98
C THR A 26 7.62 -3.62 14.38
N PRO A 27 6.77 -4.09 13.45
CA PRO A 27 5.93 -5.26 13.71
C PRO A 27 6.68 -6.55 14.03
N SER A 28 7.86 -6.81 13.46
CA SER A 28 8.70 -7.96 13.84
C SER A 28 9.17 -7.88 15.29
N PHE A 29 9.53 -6.69 15.76
CA PHE A 29 9.92 -6.48 17.16
C PHE A 29 8.76 -6.79 18.12
N HIS A 30 7.55 -6.31 17.78
CA HIS A 30 6.34 -6.54 18.57
C HIS A 30 5.84 -7.97 18.53
N SER A 31 5.85 -8.61 17.37
CA SER A 31 5.41 -10.01 17.23
C SER A 31 6.30 -10.95 18.02
N LEU A 32 7.59 -10.63 18.12
CA LEU A 32 8.54 -11.38 18.91
C LEU A 32 8.25 -11.29 20.41
N HIS A 33 7.78 -10.15 20.91
CA HIS A 33 7.30 -10.04 22.30
C HIS A 33 6.11 -10.98 22.58
N HIS A 34 5.18 -11.12 21.63
CA HIS A 34 4.01 -12.02 21.78
C HIS A 34 4.38 -13.50 21.70
N THR A 35 5.47 -13.85 20.99
CA THR A 35 5.96 -15.23 20.90
C THR A 35 6.96 -15.57 22.00
N GLN A 36 7.72 -14.60 22.47
CA GLN A 36 8.71 -14.70 23.52
C GLN A 36 8.45 -13.65 24.61
N PHE A 37 7.63 -14.02 25.59
CA PHE A 37 7.19 -13.11 26.67
C PHE A 37 8.29 -12.51 27.56
N ARG A 38 9.55 -12.94 27.40
CA ARG A 38 10.68 -12.49 28.24
C ARG A 38 11.61 -11.49 27.55
N THR A 39 11.28 -11.07 26.34
CA THR A 39 12.09 -10.14 25.54
C THR A 39 11.21 -9.04 24.95
N ASN A 40 11.83 -7.93 24.51
CA ASN A 40 11.19 -6.81 23.80
C ASN A 40 10.01 -6.18 24.57
N TYR A 41 10.23 -5.69 25.79
CA TYR A 41 9.15 -5.15 26.63
C TYR A 41 8.67 -3.76 26.23
N SER A 42 9.50 -2.97 25.54
CA SER A 42 9.18 -1.60 25.15
C SER A 42 8.14 -1.56 24.03
N LEU A 43 7.02 -0.87 24.28
CA LEU A 43 5.92 -0.85 23.32
C LEU A 43 6.15 0.09 22.12
N PHE A 44 7.00 1.10 22.28
CA PHE A 44 7.15 2.18 21.29
C PHE A 44 8.58 2.50 20.88
N MET A 45 9.57 2.17 21.72
CA MET A 45 10.95 2.57 21.49
C MET A 45 11.93 1.47 21.95
N PRO A 46 12.43 0.65 21.01
CA PRO A 46 13.34 -0.48 21.30
C PRO A 46 14.61 -0.10 22.08
N PHE A 47 14.98 1.17 22.11
CA PHE A 47 16.12 1.73 22.84
C PHE A 47 16.19 1.30 24.30
N TYR A 48 15.06 1.22 25.00
CA TYR A 48 15.06 0.81 26.40
C TYR A 48 15.39 -0.68 26.56
N ASP A 49 14.88 -1.52 25.67
CA ASP A 49 15.24 -2.94 25.66
C ASP A 49 16.71 -3.17 25.28
N TYR A 50 17.28 -2.29 24.46
CA TYR A 50 18.70 -2.29 24.17
C TYR A 50 19.54 -1.94 25.42
N ILE A 51 19.19 -0.86 26.14
CA ILE A 51 19.90 -0.45 27.37
C ILE A 51 19.83 -1.52 28.45
N TYR A 52 18.65 -2.10 28.67
CA TYR A 52 18.42 -3.09 29.72
C TYR A 52 18.73 -4.52 29.27
N ASN A 53 19.25 -4.71 28.06
CA ASN A 53 19.64 -6.00 27.49
C ASN A 53 18.47 -7.02 27.50
N THR A 54 17.25 -6.53 27.28
CA THR A 54 16.01 -7.31 27.15
C THR A 54 15.57 -7.44 25.68
N MET A 55 16.34 -6.89 24.74
CA MET A 55 16.11 -7.03 23.31
C MET A 55 16.46 -8.44 22.83
N ASP A 56 15.58 -9.04 22.04
CA ASP A 56 15.82 -10.35 21.47
C ASP A 56 16.81 -10.32 20.29
N LYS A 57 17.71 -11.31 20.24
CA LYS A 57 18.77 -11.39 19.21
C LYS A 57 18.25 -11.80 17.83
N SER A 58 17.10 -12.46 17.76
CA SER A 58 16.46 -12.86 16.50
C SER A 58 15.59 -11.77 15.88
N SER A 59 15.43 -10.62 16.54
CA SER A 59 14.61 -9.51 16.04
C SER A 59 15.07 -9.03 14.66
N ASP A 60 16.38 -9.03 14.40
CA ASP A 60 16.96 -8.59 13.13
C ASP A 60 16.76 -9.60 12.01
N THR A 61 16.97 -10.88 12.33
CA THR A 61 16.80 -11.95 11.36
C THR A 61 15.33 -12.13 10.99
N LEU A 62 14.42 -11.97 11.94
CA LEU A 62 12.98 -11.97 11.68
C LEU A 62 12.54 -10.79 10.83
N TYR A 63 13.09 -9.59 11.07
CA TYR A 63 12.83 -8.42 10.24
C TYR A 63 13.28 -8.64 8.79
N GLU A 64 14.51 -9.09 8.57
CA GLU A 64 15.05 -9.36 7.23
C GLU A 64 14.31 -10.50 6.50
N ASN A 65 13.94 -11.57 7.23
CA ASN A 65 13.15 -12.65 6.65
C ASN A 65 11.73 -12.20 6.31
N SER A 66 11.11 -11.36 7.14
CA SER A 66 9.80 -10.77 6.84
C SER A 66 9.86 -9.92 5.58
N LEU A 67 10.91 -9.10 5.41
CA LEU A 67 11.14 -8.34 4.18
C LEU A 67 11.29 -9.22 2.94
N LYS A 68 12.09 -10.28 3.00
CA LYS A 68 12.26 -11.21 1.88
C LYS A 68 10.99 -11.98 1.53
N ASN A 69 10.29 -12.50 2.54
CA ASN A 69 9.01 -13.18 2.33
C ASN A 69 7.97 -12.21 1.71
N ASN A 70 8.00 -10.92 2.08
CA ASN A 70 7.15 -9.92 1.46
C ASN A 70 7.45 -9.66 -0.02
N GLU A 71 8.68 -9.92 -0.48
CA GLU A 71 9.10 -9.82 -1.88
C GLU A 71 8.83 -11.10 -2.68
N GLU A 72 8.91 -12.28 -2.03
CA GLU A 72 8.82 -13.59 -2.70
C GLU A 72 7.42 -14.23 -2.68
N GLU A 73 6.52 -13.88 -1.74
CA GLU A 73 5.41 -14.77 -1.35
C GLU A 73 3.98 -14.36 -1.79
N GLU A 74 3.78 -13.21 -2.46
CA GLU A 74 2.42 -12.75 -2.79
C GLU A 74 2.08 -12.78 -4.28
N ALA A 75 1.63 -13.95 -4.75
CA ALA A 75 0.73 -13.99 -5.89
C ALA A 75 -0.58 -13.25 -5.53
N VAL A 76 -0.70 -11.98 -5.90
CA VAL A 76 -1.87 -11.16 -5.56
C VAL A 76 -3.03 -11.58 -6.45
N ASP A 77 -4.26 -11.67 -5.95
CA ASP A 77 -5.42 -11.96 -6.82
C ASP A 77 -6.01 -10.67 -7.38
N VAL A 78 -6.10 -9.62 -6.56
CA VAL A 78 -6.71 -8.33 -6.92
C VAL A 78 -5.83 -7.18 -6.45
N VAL A 79 -5.48 -6.28 -7.37
CA VAL A 79 -4.75 -5.04 -7.07
C VAL A 79 -5.68 -3.85 -7.31
N HIS A 80 -5.78 -2.95 -6.33
CA HIS A 80 -6.49 -1.68 -6.46
C HIS A 80 -5.48 -0.51 -6.48
N LEU A 81 -5.35 0.16 -7.62
CA LEU A 81 -4.49 1.32 -7.78
C LEU A 81 -5.20 2.60 -7.36
N THR A 82 -4.67 3.26 -6.34
CA THR A 82 -5.18 4.50 -5.75
C THR A 82 -4.20 5.65 -5.95
N HIS A 83 -4.63 6.86 -5.63
CA HIS A 83 -3.78 8.06 -5.62
C HIS A 83 -4.08 8.91 -4.39
N LEU A 84 -3.17 9.81 -4.05
CA LEU A 84 -3.36 10.76 -2.95
C LEU A 84 -4.27 11.89 -3.41
N THR A 85 -5.24 12.29 -2.58
CA THR A 85 -6.22 13.32 -2.99
C THR A 85 -5.75 14.73 -2.66
N THR A 86 -5.38 14.95 -1.40
CA THR A 86 -4.93 16.24 -0.87
C THR A 86 -3.62 16.05 -0.12
N LEU A 87 -2.85 17.12 0.12
CA LEU A 87 -1.60 17.04 0.90
C LEU A 87 -1.78 16.38 2.28
N HIS A 88 -2.96 16.51 2.88
CA HIS A 88 -3.28 15.91 4.17
C HIS A 88 -3.83 14.47 4.08
N SER A 89 -4.13 13.97 2.87
CA SER A 89 -4.67 12.61 2.71
C SER A 89 -3.65 11.55 3.11
N ILE A 90 -2.35 11.85 3.00
CA ILE A 90 -1.29 10.92 3.42
C ILE A 90 -1.39 10.55 4.91
N TYR A 91 -1.88 11.47 5.75
CA TYR A 91 -2.04 11.19 7.18
C TYR A 91 -3.15 10.21 7.50
N HIS A 92 -4.12 10.06 6.58
CA HIS A 92 -5.25 9.15 6.73
C HIS A 92 -4.94 7.76 6.14
N MET A 93 -3.77 7.58 5.54
CA MET A 93 -3.29 6.27 5.11
C MET A 93 -3.00 5.41 6.34
N ARG A 94 -3.34 4.11 6.28
CA ARG A 94 -3.16 3.18 7.41
C ARG A 94 -1.73 3.14 7.97
N PRO A 95 -0.65 3.20 7.16
CA PRO A 95 0.71 3.29 7.68
C PRO A 95 1.06 4.60 8.37
N GLY A 96 0.28 5.67 8.15
CA GLY A 96 0.54 6.99 8.70
C GLY A 96 0.17 7.07 10.18
N PHE A 97 -0.96 7.70 10.47
CA PHE A 97 -1.40 7.92 11.84
C PHE A 97 -2.71 7.18 12.07
N ALA A 98 -2.70 6.15 12.92
CA ALA A 98 -3.89 5.36 13.24
C ALA A 98 -5.06 6.22 13.73
N GLU A 99 -4.77 7.28 14.50
CA GLU A 99 -5.77 8.25 14.97
C GLU A 99 -6.47 8.96 13.80
N PHE A 100 -5.73 9.37 12.77
CA PHE A 100 -6.30 10.03 11.59
C PHE A 100 -7.00 9.02 10.67
N ALA A 101 -6.42 7.83 10.48
CA ALA A 101 -7.02 6.78 9.66
C ALA A 101 -8.35 6.25 10.25
N SER A 102 -8.56 6.34 11.57
CA SER A 102 -9.80 5.90 12.23
C SER A 102 -10.98 6.86 12.07
N ARG A 103 -10.73 8.08 11.58
CA ARG A 103 -11.74 9.15 11.49
C ARG A 103 -11.95 9.60 10.05
N PRO A 104 -13.17 10.01 9.69
CA PRO A 104 -13.42 10.58 8.38
C PRO A 104 -12.60 11.86 8.21
N TYR A 105 -12.15 12.10 6.97
CA TYR A 105 -11.36 13.28 6.63
C TYR A 105 -12.13 14.57 6.94
N VAL A 106 -11.58 15.37 7.85
CA VAL A 106 -12.12 16.69 8.22
C VAL A 106 -10.97 17.70 8.23
N SER A 107 -11.14 18.80 7.48
CA SER A 107 -10.17 19.89 7.48
C SER A 107 -10.19 20.60 8.84
N ARG A 108 -9.13 20.43 9.62
CA ARG A 108 -9.00 21.00 10.96
C ARG A 108 -7.84 21.98 11.02
N TRP A 109 -7.97 23.00 11.86
CA TRP A 109 -6.98 24.08 11.97
C TRP A 109 -5.56 23.58 12.29
N TYR A 110 -5.42 22.54 13.12
CA TYR A 110 -4.11 21.99 13.49
C TYR A 110 -3.44 21.21 12.35
N MET A 111 -4.17 20.76 11.32
CA MET A 111 -3.53 20.19 10.12
C MET A 111 -2.68 21.25 9.41
N ARG A 112 -3.06 22.54 9.53
CA ARG A 112 -2.23 23.65 9.05
C ARG A 112 -0.89 23.72 9.77
N MET A 113 -0.76 23.23 11.00
CA MET A 113 0.53 23.19 11.70
C MET A 113 1.44 22.08 11.15
N MET A 114 0.87 21.02 10.57
CA MET A 114 1.60 19.90 9.98
C MET A 114 2.07 20.18 8.53
N TRP A 115 1.83 21.37 8.01
CA TRP A 115 2.21 21.76 6.65
C TRP A 115 3.69 21.47 6.29
N PRO A 116 4.71 21.64 7.17
CA PRO A 116 6.09 21.36 6.79
C PRO A 116 6.30 19.86 6.56
N LEU A 117 5.64 19.03 7.37
CA LEU A 117 5.68 17.58 7.22
C LEU A 117 4.92 17.14 5.97
N SER A 118 3.80 17.79 5.64
CA SER A 118 3.03 17.51 4.42
C SER A 118 3.85 17.87 3.18
N TRP A 119 4.55 19.00 3.21
CA TRP A 119 5.43 19.44 2.13
C TRP A 119 6.61 18.49 1.94
N LEU A 120 7.30 18.13 3.03
CA LEU A 120 8.39 17.17 2.99
C LEU A 120 7.92 15.82 2.43
N SER A 121 6.79 15.34 2.92
CA SER A 121 6.16 14.12 2.43
C SER A 121 5.84 14.21 0.94
N MET A 122 5.30 15.34 0.48
CA MET A 122 5.01 15.55 -0.94
C MET A 122 6.26 15.44 -1.79
N VAL A 123 7.35 16.10 -1.40
CA VAL A 123 8.64 16.03 -2.10
C VAL A 123 9.16 14.59 -2.14
N LEU A 124 9.12 13.87 -1.02
CA LEU A 124 9.55 12.46 -0.95
C LEU A 124 8.70 11.54 -1.83
N THR A 125 7.38 11.73 -1.86
CA THR A 125 6.51 10.95 -2.74
C THR A 125 6.73 11.32 -4.22
N TRP A 126 7.01 12.59 -4.52
CA TRP A 126 7.21 13.02 -5.89
C TRP A 126 8.48 12.41 -6.50
N THR A 127 9.55 12.28 -5.72
CA THR A 127 10.80 11.61 -6.14
C THR A 127 10.67 10.09 -6.23
N TYR A 128 9.63 9.49 -5.63
CA TYR A 128 9.35 8.07 -5.77
C TYR A 128 8.82 7.74 -7.18
N GLY A 129 9.54 6.86 -7.88
CA GLY A 129 9.26 6.43 -9.26
C GLY A 129 8.54 5.08 -9.37
N SER A 130 7.82 4.66 -8.32
CA SER A 130 7.06 3.42 -8.31
C SER A 130 5.83 3.54 -7.41
N SER A 131 4.82 2.72 -7.67
CA SER A 131 3.72 2.51 -6.73
C SER A 131 4.22 1.82 -5.47
N PHE A 132 3.63 2.16 -4.33
CA PHE A 132 3.91 1.48 -3.06
C PHE A 132 2.66 0.81 -2.52
N THR A 133 2.84 -0.33 -1.85
CA THR A 133 1.72 -1.05 -1.23
C THR A 133 1.29 -0.31 0.04
N VAL A 134 0.04 0.13 0.07
CA VAL A 134 -0.56 0.85 1.19
C VAL A 134 -1.19 -0.12 2.17
N GLU A 135 -1.85 -1.13 1.62
CA GLU A 135 -2.75 -2.00 2.36
C GLU A 135 -2.80 -3.36 1.67
N ARG A 136 -2.79 -4.41 2.49
CA ARG A 136 -3.02 -5.79 2.07
C ARG A 136 -4.15 -6.34 2.91
N ASN A 137 -5.16 -6.91 2.28
CA ASN A 137 -6.27 -7.58 2.95
C ASN A 137 -6.44 -8.97 2.37
N VAL A 138 -6.76 -9.92 3.24
CA VAL A 138 -7.12 -11.27 2.84
C VAL A 138 -8.60 -11.46 3.17
N MET A 139 -9.42 -11.62 2.13
CA MET A 139 -10.84 -11.91 2.27
C MET A 139 -11.08 -13.38 1.88
N LYS A 140 -11.17 -14.25 2.89
CA LYS A 140 -11.28 -15.71 2.73
C LYS A 140 -10.09 -16.28 1.95
N LYS A 141 -10.27 -16.52 0.65
CA LYS A 141 -9.25 -17.05 -0.27
C LYS A 141 -8.69 -16.00 -1.24
N ILE A 142 -9.28 -14.81 -1.28
CA ILE A 142 -8.88 -13.74 -2.21
C ILE A 142 -7.91 -12.81 -1.49
N ARG A 143 -6.71 -12.65 -2.05
CA ARG A 143 -5.72 -11.69 -1.59
C ARG A 143 -5.86 -10.39 -2.36
N MET A 144 -6.25 -9.34 -1.64
CA MET A 144 -6.43 -8.00 -2.19
C MET A 144 -5.31 -7.08 -1.71
N GLN A 145 -4.74 -6.31 -2.62
CA GLN A 145 -3.78 -5.26 -2.28
C GLN A 145 -4.24 -3.91 -2.81
N SER A 146 -4.01 -2.85 -2.04
CA SER A 146 -4.18 -1.48 -2.50
C SER A 146 -2.81 -0.84 -2.64
N TRP A 147 -2.48 -0.41 -3.85
CA TRP A 147 -1.24 0.31 -4.13
C TRP A 147 -1.57 1.78 -4.32
N ALA A 148 -0.72 2.67 -3.81
CA ALA A 148 -0.85 4.10 -4.06
C ALA A 148 0.23 4.55 -5.03
N ILE A 149 -0.20 5.30 -6.04
CA ILE A 149 0.68 6.08 -6.88
C ILE A 149 1.08 7.31 -6.08
N PRO A 150 2.37 7.63 -5.95
CA PRO A 150 2.87 8.70 -5.12
C PRO A 150 2.70 10.07 -5.83
N ARG A 151 1.47 10.36 -6.25
CA ARG A 151 1.05 11.58 -6.94
C ARG A 151 -0.28 12.05 -6.34
N TYR A 152 -0.40 13.37 -6.17
CA TYR A 152 -1.59 14.00 -5.62
C TYR A 152 -2.56 14.39 -6.73
N SER A 153 -3.85 14.55 -6.43
CA SER A 153 -4.87 14.94 -7.43
C SER A 153 -4.52 16.21 -8.21
N PHE A 154 -3.81 17.16 -7.61
CA PHE A 154 -3.39 18.37 -8.34
C PHE A 154 -2.30 18.10 -9.38
N HIS A 155 -1.45 17.07 -9.20
CA HIS A 155 -0.47 16.66 -10.22
C HIS A 155 -1.15 16.13 -11.48
N TYR A 156 -2.30 15.46 -11.34
CA TYR A 156 -3.10 15.03 -12.48
C TYR A 156 -3.69 16.21 -13.29
N GLY A 157 -3.72 17.43 -12.73
CA GLY A 157 -4.11 18.63 -13.45
C GLY A 157 -2.97 19.27 -14.25
N LEU A 158 -1.73 18.80 -14.10
CA LEU A 158 -0.55 19.41 -14.71
C LEU A 158 -0.18 18.67 -16.00
N ASP A 159 -0.18 19.40 -17.11
CA ASP A 159 0.03 18.80 -18.44
C ASP A 159 1.40 18.12 -18.59
N TRP A 160 2.44 18.57 -17.88
CA TRP A 160 3.79 18.01 -17.97
C TRP A 160 4.01 16.76 -17.10
N GLU A 161 3.20 16.55 -16.05
CA GLU A 161 3.29 15.35 -15.20
C GLU A 161 2.51 14.17 -15.80
N LYS A 162 1.68 14.40 -16.83
CA LYS A 162 0.83 13.37 -17.43
C LYS A 162 1.61 12.14 -17.87
N GLU A 163 2.68 12.35 -18.62
CA GLU A 163 3.50 11.26 -19.16
C GLU A 163 4.14 10.45 -18.02
N ALA A 164 4.67 11.14 -17.00
CA ALA A 164 5.24 10.50 -15.82
C ALA A 164 4.20 9.72 -15.01
N ILE A 165 2.98 10.24 -14.87
CA ILE A 165 1.87 9.54 -14.20
C ILE A 165 1.45 8.30 -14.98
N ASN A 166 1.34 8.41 -16.31
CA ASN A 166 0.97 7.29 -17.17
C ASN A 166 2.02 6.18 -17.11
N ASP A 167 3.31 6.53 -17.16
CA ASP A 167 4.42 5.58 -16.97
C ASP A 167 4.34 4.87 -15.61
N LEU A 168 4.00 5.60 -14.54
CA LEU A 168 3.80 5.01 -13.21
C LEU A 168 2.60 4.06 -13.15
N ILE A 169 1.47 4.42 -13.79
CA ILE A 169 0.28 3.56 -13.86
C ILE A 169 0.60 2.30 -14.66
N GLU A 170 1.22 2.45 -15.83
CA GLU A 170 1.61 1.33 -16.68
C GLU A 170 2.56 0.40 -15.94
N LYS A 171 3.63 0.94 -15.34
CA LYS A 171 4.58 0.17 -14.53
C LYS A 171 3.89 -0.60 -13.41
N ALA A 172 2.95 0.02 -12.69
CA ALA A 172 2.19 -0.64 -11.63
C ALA A 172 1.30 -1.77 -12.18
N VAL A 173 0.66 -1.55 -13.32
CA VAL A 173 -0.18 -2.56 -13.97
C VAL A 173 0.64 -3.75 -14.49
N CYS A 174 1.80 -3.52 -15.11
CA CYS A 174 2.68 -4.61 -15.55
C CYS A 174 3.39 -5.30 -14.36
N GLU A 175 3.61 -4.61 -13.23
CA GLU A 175 4.08 -5.22 -11.97
C GLU A 175 3.01 -6.11 -11.32
N ALA A 176 1.75 -5.68 -11.34
CA ALA A 176 0.63 -6.50 -10.87
C ALA A 176 0.49 -7.79 -11.70
N ASP A 177 0.62 -7.70 -13.03
CA ASP A 177 0.61 -8.88 -13.93
C ASP A 177 1.71 -9.88 -13.60
N LYS A 178 2.95 -9.38 -13.45
CA LYS A 178 4.11 -10.21 -13.06
C LYS A 178 3.91 -10.89 -11.71
N ASN A 179 3.22 -10.22 -10.79
CA ASN A 179 2.87 -10.75 -9.48
C ASN A 179 1.62 -11.65 -9.51
N GLY A 180 1.10 -12.01 -10.68
CA GLY A 180 -0.01 -12.95 -10.85
C GLY A 180 -1.40 -12.37 -10.55
N ALA A 181 -1.54 -11.04 -10.53
CA ALA A 181 -2.85 -10.38 -10.35
C ALA A 181 -3.83 -10.82 -11.42
N LYS A 182 -5.01 -11.30 -11.01
CA LYS A 182 -6.11 -11.65 -11.93
C LYS A 182 -6.87 -10.40 -12.36
N VAL A 183 -7.03 -9.46 -11.44
CA VAL A 183 -7.80 -8.21 -11.67
C VAL A 183 -7.04 -7.02 -11.13
N VAL A 184 -6.91 -5.98 -11.96
CA VAL A 184 -6.45 -4.66 -11.54
C VAL A 184 -7.61 -3.67 -11.61
N SER A 185 -7.96 -3.08 -10.47
CA SER A 185 -8.95 -2.02 -10.35
C SER A 185 -8.26 -0.67 -10.26
N LEU A 186 -8.72 0.31 -11.03
CA LEU A 186 -8.15 1.67 -11.04
C LEU A 186 -9.05 2.65 -10.28
N GLY A 187 -8.44 3.53 -9.49
CA GLY A 187 -9.11 4.70 -8.92
C GLY A 187 -9.54 5.69 -10.01
N LEU A 188 -10.61 6.46 -9.75
CA LEU A 188 -11.28 7.34 -10.71
C LEU A 188 -10.35 8.20 -11.58
N LEU A 189 -9.40 8.94 -10.99
CA LEU A 189 -8.47 9.74 -11.79
C LEU A 189 -7.56 8.86 -12.66
N ASN A 190 -7.08 7.74 -12.11
CA ASN A 190 -6.22 6.82 -12.84
C ASN A 190 -6.96 6.26 -14.08
N GLN A 191 -8.26 6.02 -13.98
CA GLN A 191 -9.10 5.59 -15.12
C GLN A 191 -9.16 6.65 -16.22
N VAL A 192 -9.49 7.90 -15.87
CA VAL A 192 -9.65 8.99 -16.85
C VAL A 192 -8.37 9.23 -17.64
N TRP A 193 -7.22 9.11 -16.98
CA TRP A 193 -5.91 9.29 -17.62
C TRP A 193 -5.48 8.09 -18.45
N LEU A 194 -5.72 6.87 -17.95
CA LEU A 194 -5.41 5.64 -18.67
C LEU A 194 -6.29 5.43 -19.91
N ILE A 195 -7.56 5.86 -19.90
CA ILE A 195 -8.44 5.79 -21.07
C ILE A 195 -7.98 6.72 -22.20
N ARG A 196 -7.21 7.78 -21.89
CA ARG A 196 -6.70 8.73 -22.90
C ARG A 196 -5.45 8.24 -23.61
N GLU A 197 -4.67 7.38 -22.98
CA GLU A 197 -3.42 6.84 -23.50
C GLU A 197 -3.56 5.31 -23.59
N ASN A 198 -3.87 4.76 -24.76
CA ASN A 198 -4.00 3.31 -24.95
C ASN A 198 -2.82 2.55 -24.30
N LEU A 199 -3.13 1.61 -23.38
CA LEU A 199 -2.14 0.76 -22.72
C LEU A 199 -1.27 0.03 -23.76
N ARG A 200 0.06 0.04 -23.59
CA ARG A 200 0.95 -0.82 -24.38
C ARG A 200 1.05 -2.22 -23.77
N CYS A 201 0.90 -2.35 -22.44
CA CYS A 201 1.02 -3.62 -21.73
C CYS A 201 -0.19 -4.58 -21.84
N TYR A 202 -1.39 -4.18 -22.29
CA TYR A 202 -2.58 -5.06 -22.29
C TYR A 202 -3.40 -5.00 -23.58
N GLY A 203 -3.73 -6.19 -24.11
CA GLY A 203 -4.80 -6.37 -25.09
C GLY A 203 -6.16 -6.44 -24.39
N THR A 204 -7.09 -5.57 -24.79
CA THR A 204 -8.49 -5.46 -24.32
C THR A 204 -8.73 -4.96 -22.90
N ILE A 205 -9.13 -3.68 -22.81
CA ILE A 205 -9.86 -3.11 -21.67
C ILE A 205 -11.30 -3.65 -21.73
N GLN A 206 -11.77 -4.33 -20.68
CA GLN A 206 -13.19 -4.64 -20.53
C GLN A 206 -13.84 -3.58 -19.63
N ASP A 207 -14.59 -2.66 -20.24
CA ASP A 207 -15.56 -1.85 -19.52
C ASP A 207 -16.69 -2.77 -19.05
N THR A 208 -16.77 -3.04 -17.74
CA THR A 208 -17.91 -3.76 -17.18
C THR A 208 -19.10 -2.80 -17.11
N GLU A 209 -19.82 -2.62 -18.22
CA GLU A 209 -21.13 -1.95 -18.26
C GLU A 209 -22.19 -2.82 -17.56
N ARG A 210 -22.18 -2.86 -16.23
CA ARG A 210 -23.35 -3.32 -15.45
C ARG A 210 -23.34 -2.84 -14.00
N SER A 211 -23.69 -1.58 -13.79
CA SER A 211 -24.73 -1.14 -12.84
C SER A 211 -24.62 0.38 -12.65
N THR A 212 -25.71 1.02 -12.25
CA THR A 212 -25.91 2.47 -12.10
C THR A 212 -25.12 3.13 -10.96
N LEU A 213 -23.91 2.64 -10.66
CA LEU A 213 -22.96 3.22 -9.72
C LEU A 213 -21.58 3.24 -10.39
N HIS A 214 -20.93 4.40 -10.35
CA HIS A 214 -19.66 4.77 -11.02
C HIS A 214 -18.83 3.61 -11.62
N PRO A 215 -18.48 3.66 -12.92
CA PRO A 215 -17.76 2.57 -13.57
C PRO A 215 -16.40 2.34 -12.88
N ILE A 216 -16.20 1.13 -12.39
CA ILE A 216 -14.89 0.66 -11.94
C ILE A 216 -14.26 -0.03 -13.14
N LEU A 217 -13.23 0.59 -13.73
CA LEU A 217 -12.43 -0.06 -14.76
C LEU A 217 -11.68 -1.24 -14.13
N THR A 218 -11.95 -2.43 -14.62
CA THR A 218 -11.25 -3.66 -14.25
C THR A 218 -10.43 -4.11 -15.45
N VAL A 219 -9.11 -4.10 -15.33
CA VAL A 219 -8.22 -4.71 -16.32
C VAL A 219 -8.05 -6.17 -15.91
N SER A 220 -8.51 -7.09 -16.75
CA SER A 220 -8.29 -8.52 -16.57
C SER A 220 -6.98 -8.91 -17.23
N THR A 221 -6.15 -9.66 -16.51
CA THR A 221 -5.02 -10.39 -17.11
C THR A 221 -5.56 -11.57 -17.91
N GLU A 222 -4.85 -11.92 -18.98
CA GLU A 222 -5.37 -12.59 -20.18
C GLU A 222 -5.78 -14.07 -20.02
N ASN A 223 -6.06 -14.59 -18.82
CA ASN A 223 -6.35 -16.03 -18.68
C ASN A 223 -7.42 -16.50 -17.69
N ASP A 224 -8.03 -15.68 -16.83
CA ASP A 224 -8.83 -16.20 -15.69
C ASP A 224 -10.22 -15.58 -15.48
N THR A 225 -10.79 -14.92 -16.49
CA THR A 225 -12.12 -14.27 -16.41
C THR A 225 -13.26 -15.21 -16.01
N GLN A 226 -13.19 -16.50 -16.38
CA GLN A 226 -14.26 -17.45 -16.08
C GLN A 226 -14.26 -17.98 -14.63
N GLN A 227 -13.12 -17.97 -13.92
CA GLN A 227 -13.07 -18.47 -12.53
C GLN A 227 -13.54 -17.44 -11.50
N LEU A 228 -13.36 -16.15 -11.76
CA LEU A 228 -13.62 -15.09 -10.77
C LEU A 228 -15.11 -14.70 -10.69
N LEU A 229 -15.83 -14.77 -11.81
CA LEU A 229 -17.29 -14.63 -11.86
C LEU A 229 -18.00 -15.72 -11.04
N HIS A 230 -17.49 -16.95 -11.10
CA HIS A 230 -18.05 -18.08 -10.35
C HIS A 230 -17.82 -17.96 -8.83
N LEU A 231 -16.69 -17.37 -8.39
CA LEU A 231 -16.37 -17.15 -6.97
C LEU A 231 -17.13 -15.98 -6.34
N LEU A 232 -17.48 -14.95 -7.13
CA LEU A 232 -18.27 -13.82 -6.65
C LEU A 232 -19.76 -14.20 -6.51
N ASP A 233 -20.31 -15.00 -7.42
CA ASP A 233 -21.68 -15.52 -7.31
C ASP A 233 -21.87 -16.40 -6.07
N ASP A 234 -20.90 -17.26 -5.73
CA ASP A 234 -20.94 -18.08 -4.52
C ASP A 234 -20.86 -17.24 -3.23
N SER A 235 -20.24 -16.06 -3.28
CA SER A 235 -20.17 -15.15 -2.13
C SER A 235 -21.47 -14.37 -1.91
N TYR A 236 -22.22 -14.10 -2.98
CA TYR A 236 -23.50 -13.39 -2.94
C TYR A 236 -24.65 -14.31 -2.50
N ASN A 237 -24.64 -15.57 -2.95
CA ASN A 237 -25.68 -16.55 -2.62
C ASN A 237 -25.58 -17.17 -1.21
N GLY A 238 -24.53 -16.84 -0.44
CA GLY A 238 -24.35 -17.29 0.95
C GLY A 238 -24.93 -16.35 2.01
N CYS A 239 -25.50 -15.21 1.61
CA CYS A 239 -26.21 -14.28 2.49
C CYS A 239 -27.70 -14.26 2.09
N SER A 240 -28.43 -15.30 2.48
CA SER A 240 -29.90 -15.34 2.50
C SER A 240 -30.34 -16.06 3.77
#